data_AF-A0A3N4JPG9-F1
#
_entry.id   AF-A0A3N4JPG9-F1
#
_cell.length_a   1.000
_cell.length_b   1.000
_cell.length_c   1.000
_cell.angle_alpha   90.00
_cell.angle_beta   90.00
_cell.angle_gamma   90.00
#
_symmetry.space_group_name_H-M   'P 1'
#
loop_
_entity.id
_entity.type
_entity.pdbx_description
1 polymer ?
#
loop_
_entity_poly.entity_id
_entity_poly.type
_entity_poly.pdbx_seq_one_letter_code
_entity_poly.pdbx_strand_id
1 'polypeptide(L)'
;MTEEDSQQLQEEISDTEIEAAKEAAKVLPSIDSAKILRGETYTYHSPIPKAIQEDPTGEVILGVDEAGRGPVLGPMVYAVAYCLKSDNPMLREHKFDGLPFLLPPLTTKLTHAFRTHLLQTLTTPSTTLHNNLGWSTISLSPRDISSGMLRSSTSSTYNLNAQAFDATTSLITAVLASGVNVKEIYVDTVGTASTYQTRLQKLFPSANVTVCKKADSIYPIVSAASVCAKVTRDAAIGVLVPEGKEIGSGYPGDDKTKGWLKRDMDLVFGWEVSMARFSWATARDMFEGGGKNGSAKGAGVEVVWPEEGEGAGQTLTGLWGAAAGGKGPAGWYGRSVHREF
;
A
#
# COMPACT_ATOMS: atom_id res chain seq x y z
N MET A 1 -1.51 17.14 -1.45
CA MET A 1 -0.14 16.66 -1.14
C MET A 1 0.78 17.84 -1.38
N THR A 2 1.36 18.42 -0.34
CA THR A 2 2.31 19.53 -0.44
C THR A 2 3.65 19.01 -0.96
N GLU A 3 4.45 19.87 -1.60
CA GLU A 3 5.71 19.51 -2.27
C GLU A 3 6.71 18.74 -1.36
N GLU A 4 6.61 18.89 -0.04
CA GLU A 4 7.45 18.19 0.95
C GLU A 4 7.25 16.66 1.02
N ASP A 5 6.06 16.14 0.65
CA ASP A 5 5.81 14.68 0.61
C ASP A 5 6.50 13.99 -0.59
N SER A 6 7.12 14.77 -1.49
CA SER A 6 7.71 14.27 -2.75
C SER A 6 9.19 13.88 -2.63
N GLN A 7 9.79 13.99 -1.44
CA GLN A 7 11.22 13.72 -1.20
C GLN A 7 11.53 12.33 -0.64
N GLN A 8 10.69 11.32 -0.92
CA GLN A 8 11.23 9.96 -1.04
C GLN A 8 11.92 9.88 -2.41
N LEU A 9 13.25 9.72 -2.38
CA LEU A 9 14.10 9.56 -3.57
C LEU A 9 13.38 8.68 -4.59
N GLN A 10 13.17 9.23 -5.80
CA GLN A 10 12.65 8.54 -6.96
C GLN A 10 13.57 7.35 -7.26
N GLU A 11 13.28 6.20 -6.66
CA GLU A 11 13.89 4.94 -7.05
C GLU A 11 13.16 4.51 -8.33
N GLU A 12 13.82 4.72 -9.47
CA GLU A 12 13.40 4.14 -10.74
C GLU A 12 13.31 2.62 -10.56
N ILE A 13 12.13 2.06 -10.80
CA ILE A 13 12.00 0.60 -10.88
C ILE A 13 12.49 0.22 -12.28
N SER A 14 13.66 -0.38 -12.34
CA SER A 14 14.25 -0.93 -13.56
C SER A 14 13.48 -2.17 -14.04
N ASP A 15 13.58 -2.49 -15.33
CA ASP A 15 12.98 -3.72 -15.89
C ASP A 15 13.46 -4.99 -15.18
N THR A 16 14.72 -4.99 -14.75
CA THR A 16 15.31 -6.05 -13.92
C THR A 16 14.63 -6.20 -12.56
N GLU A 17 14.14 -5.12 -11.97
CA GLU A 17 13.43 -5.16 -10.68
C GLU A 17 11.98 -5.62 -10.85
N ILE A 18 11.35 -5.35 -11.99
CA ILE A 18 10.02 -5.89 -12.32
C ILE A 18 10.09 -7.41 -12.48
N GLU A 19 11.09 -7.94 -13.18
CA GLU A 19 11.24 -9.39 -13.33
C GLU A 19 11.58 -10.08 -12.00
N ALA A 20 12.44 -9.47 -11.17
CA ALA A 20 12.71 -9.97 -9.83
C ALA A 20 11.46 -9.94 -8.94
N ALA A 21 10.63 -8.90 -9.05
CA ALA A 21 9.35 -8.79 -8.35
C ALA A 21 8.36 -9.90 -8.77
N LYS A 22 8.30 -10.26 -10.06
CA LYS A 22 7.46 -11.37 -10.54
C LYS A 22 7.90 -12.71 -9.98
N GLU A 23 9.21 -12.97 -9.91
CA GLU A 23 9.71 -14.20 -9.28
C GLU A 23 9.44 -14.22 -7.77
N ALA A 24 9.61 -13.09 -7.09
CA ALA A 24 9.26 -12.96 -5.68
C ALA A 24 7.76 -13.22 -5.45
N ALA A 25 6.88 -12.74 -6.32
CA ALA A 25 5.44 -12.95 -6.23
C ALA A 25 5.02 -14.43 -6.25
N LYS A 26 5.81 -15.31 -6.88
CA LYS A 26 5.53 -16.76 -6.94
C LYS A 26 5.80 -17.49 -5.62
N VAL A 27 6.69 -16.94 -4.79
CA VAL A 27 7.21 -17.63 -3.60
C VAL A 27 6.79 -16.96 -2.29
N LEU A 28 6.32 -15.71 -2.34
CA LEU A 28 6.01 -14.95 -1.15
C LEU A 28 4.62 -15.28 -0.59
N PRO A 29 4.52 -15.68 0.69
CA PRO A 29 3.24 -16.04 1.29
C PRO A 29 2.33 -14.83 1.52
N SER A 30 2.88 -13.60 1.51
CA SER A 30 2.11 -12.35 1.59
C SER A 30 1.47 -11.93 0.27
N ILE A 31 1.63 -12.70 -0.82
CA ILE A 31 1.06 -12.36 -2.12
C ILE A 31 -0.17 -13.22 -2.40
N ASP A 32 -1.31 -12.55 -2.57
CA ASP A 32 -2.56 -13.15 -3.02
C ASP A 32 -2.89 -12.59 -4.41
N SER A 33 -2.41 -13.26 -5.46
CA SER A 33 -2.55 -12.78 -6.84
C SER A 33 -4.01 -12.57 -7.23
N ALA A 34 -4.93 -13.38 -6.70
CA ALA A 34 -6.35 -13.26 -7.03
C ALA A 34 -6.96 -11.99 -6.44
N LYS A 35 -6.63 -11.65 -5.18
CA LYS A 35 -7.07 -10.40 -4.55
C LYS A 35 -6.43 -9.17 -5.17
N ILE A 36 -5.13 -9.25 -5.49
CA ILE A 36 -4.39 -8.18 -6.17
C ILE A 36 -5.06 -7.82 -7.49
N LEU A 37 -5.32 -8.83 -8.35
CA LEU A 37 -5.95 -8.61 -9.66
C LEU A 37 -7.39 -8.06 -9.56
N ARG A 38 -8.13 -8.38 -8.49
CA ARG A 38 -9.47 -7.81 -8.23
C ARG A 38 -9.43 -6.42 -7.57
N GLY A 39 -8.25 -5.92 -7.22
CA GLY A 39 -8.09 -4.65 -6.52
C GLY A 39 -8.64 -4.68 -5.10
N GLU A 40 -8.54 -5.81 -4.40
CA GLU A 40 -9.00 -5.97 -3.02
C GLU A 40 -7.87 -5.67 -2.04
N THR A 41 -8.15 -4.87 -1.00
CA THR A 41 -7.25 -4.79 0.17
C THR A 41 -7.24 -6.13 0.90
N TYR A 42 -6.06 -6.55 1.35
CA TYR A 42 -5.93 -7.80 2.08
C TYR A 42 -4.81 -7.73 3.12
N THR A 43 -4.89 -8.65 4.08
CA THR A 43 -3.95 -8.79 5.19
C THR A 43 -3.29 -10.16 5.14
N TYR A 44 -2.00 -10.20 5.46
CA TYR A 44 -1.25 -11.42 5.69
C TYR A 44 -0.64 -11.40 7.08
N HIS A 45 -0.67 -12.55 7.76
CA HIS A 45 -0.01 -12.76 9.04
C HIS A 45 0.90 -13.98 8.94
N SER A 46 2.17 -13.83 9.32
CA SER A 46 3.03 -14.99 9.53
C SER A 46 2.54 -15.80 10.74
N PRO A 47 2.88 -17.10 10.82
CA PRO A 47 2.76 -17.84 12.07
C PRO A 47 3.52 -17.13 13.20
N ILE A 48 3.06 -17.30 14.45
CA ILE A 48 3.77 -16.80 15.62
C ILE A 48 5.14 -17.53 15.68
N PRO A 49 6.26 -16.81 15.83
CA PRO A 49 7.59 -17.42 15.91
C PRO A 49 7.70 -18.42 17.07
N LYS A 50 8.48 -19.49 16.87
CA LYS A 50 8.70 -20.52 17.90
C LYS A 50 9.26 -19.94 19.20
N ALA A 51 10.20 -18.99 19.11
CA ALA A 51 10.77 -18.35 20.28
C ALA A 51 9.68 -17.69 21.17
N ILE A 52 8.68 -17.05 20.56
CA ILE A 52 7.57 -16.42 21.28
C ILE A 52 6.57 -17.48 21.80
N GLN A 53 6.38 -18.58 21.07
CA GLN A 53 5.55 -19.70 21.55
C GLN A 53 6.18 -20.40 22.77
N GLU A 54 7.51 -20.50 22.82
CA GLU A 54 8.27 -21.11 23.90
C GLU A 54 8.40 -20.20 25.13
N ASP A 55 8.41 -18.88 24.94
CA ASP A 55 8.30 -17.88 26.01
C ASP A 55 7.13 -16.90 25.78
N PRO A 56 5.89 -17.32 26.15
CA PRO A 56 4.70 -16.48 25.97
C PRO A 56 4.70 -15.23 26.84
N THR A 57 5.49 -15.23 27.93
CA THR A 57 5.60 -14.12 28.87
C THR A 57 6.67 -13.12 28.47
N GLY A 58 7.56 -13.49 27.54
CA GLY A 58 8.65 -12.68 27.05
C GLY A 58 8.15 -11.34 26.51
N GLU A 59 8.87 -10.27 26.86
CA GLU A 59 8.55 -8.94 26.33
C GLU A 59 8.87 -8.90 24.84
N VAL A 60 7.92 -8.42 24.02
CA VAL A 60 8.08 -8.31 22.58
C VAL A 60 8.22 -6.85 22.16
N ILE A 61 9.13 -6.61 21.21
CA ILE A 61 9.24 -5.34 20.50
C ILE A 61 8.57 -5.46 19.13
N LEU A 62 7.93 -4.40 18.67
CA LEU A 62 7.24 -4.34 17.39
C LEU A 62 7.67 -3.10 16.60
N GLY A 63 8.02 -3.29 15.33
CA GLY A 63 8.33 -2.23 14.38
C GLY A 63 7.22 -2.08 13.34
N VAL A 64 6.94 -0.85 12.92
CA VAL A 64 5.95 -0.52 11.89
C VAL A 64 6.60 0.36 10.83
N ASP A 65 6.41 0.01 9.56
CA ASP A 65 6.83 0.83 8.42
C ASP A 65 5.87 0.61 7.23
N GLU A 66 5.99 1.44 6.20
CA GLU A 66 5.21 1.38 4.97
C GLU A 66 6.05 1.42 3.69
N ALA A 67 5.41 1.06 2.57
CA ALA A 67 5.94 1.23 1.24
C ALA A 67 4.85 1.66 0.25
N GLY A 68 5.22 2.49 -0.73
CA GLY A 68 4.31 2.89 -1.81
C GLY A 68 3.31 3.98 -1.40
N ARG A 69 3.67 4.90 -0.51
CA ARG A 69 2.79 6.01 -0.15
C ARG A 69 2.57 7.01 -1.28
N GLY A 70 3.64 7.44 -1.96
CA GLY A 70 3.62 8.47 -3.00
C GLY A 70 3.19 8.07 -4.43
N PRO A 71 3.43 6.84 -4.92
CA PRO A 71 3.07 6.43 -6.28
C PRO A 71 1.60 6.64 -6.63
N VAL A 72 1.35 7.01 -7.89
CA VAL A 72 0.00 7.01 -8.49
C VAL A 72 -0.39 5.61 -8.96
N LEU A 73 0.59 4.71 -9.13
CA LEU A 73 0.37 3.32 -9.51
C LEU A 73 0.65 2.34 -8.36
N GLY A 74 -0.18 1.32 -8.26
CA GLY A 74 -0.06 0.17 -7.39
C GLY A 74 -0.41 0.40 -5.92
N PRO A 75 -0.32 -0.65 -5.09
CA PRO A 75 -0.81 -0.64 -3.72
C PRO A 75 0.08 0.17 -2.78
N MET A 76 -0.46 0.53 -1.62
CA MET A 76 0.31 1.01 -0.47
C MET A 76 0.35 -0.11 0.57
N VAL A 77 1.55 -0.56 0.96
CA VAL A 77 1.72 -1.69 1.87
C VAL A 77 2.19 -1.19 3.22
N TYR A 78 1.44 -1.50 4.27
CA TYR A 78 1.87 -1.37 5.65
C TYR A 78 2.39 -2.71 6.15
N ALA A 79 3.46 -2.70 6.94
CA ALA A 79 4.01 -3.91 7.54
C ALA A 79 4.30 -3.70 9.02
N VAL A 80 4.19 -4.78 9.77
CA VAL A 80 4.74 -4.91 11.12
C VAL A 80 5.69 -6.07 11.19
N ALA A 81 6.75 -5.92 11.98
CA ALA A 81 7.65 -7.00 12.37
C ALA A 81 7.77 -7.03 13.89
N TYR A 82 7.88 -8.21 14.49
CA TYR A 82 7.93 -8.35 15.95
C TYR A 82 8.79 -9.55 16.37
N CYS A 83 9.55 -9.40 17.46
CA CYS A 83 10.37 -10.45 18.07
C CYS A 83 10.49 -10.26 19.59
N LEU A 84 11.00 -11.27 20.29
CA LEU A 84 11.37 -11.11 21.69
C LEU A 84 12.41 -9.99 21.85
N LYS A 85 12.27 -9.21 22.91
CA LYS A 85 13.20 -8.12 23.26
C LYS A 85 14.60 -8.63 23.57
N SER A 86 14.71 -9.86 24.10
CA SER A 86 15.98 -10.57 24.29
C SER A 86 16.72 -10.80 22.98
N ASP A 87 16.00 -10.92 21.86
CA ASP A 87 16.53 -11.26 20.54
C ASP A 87 16.92 -10.02 19.73
N ASN A 88 16.81 -8.82 20.32
CA ASN A 88 17.25 -7.57 19.70
C ASN A 88 18.73 -7.60 19.20
N PRO A 89 19.69 -8.26 19.87
CA PRO A 89 21.04 -8.43 19.34
C PRO A 89 21.09 -9.21 18.01
N MET A 90 20.21 -10.21 17.83
CA MET A 90 20.11 -10.98 16.58
C MET A 90 19.71 -10.07 15.40
N LEU A 91 18.81 -9.10 15.62
CA LEU A 91 18.48 -8.11 14.59
C LEU A 91 19.68 -7.23 14.20
N ARG A 92 20.57 -6.91 15.15
CA ARG A 92 21.81 -6.17 14.87
C ARG A 92 22.82 -7.03 14.12
N GLU A 93 22.90 -8.33 14.43
CA GLU A 93 23.77 -9.30 13.76
C GLU A 93 23.33 -9.59 12.32
N HIS A 94 22.03 -9.63 12.06
CA HIS A 94 21.46 -9.76 10.70
C HIS A 94 21.53 -8.48 9.86
N LYS A 95 22.06 -7.38 10.43
CA LYS A 95 22.40 -6.13 9.72
C LYS A 95 21.26 -5.57 8.87
N PHE A 96 20.10 -5.46 9.50
CA PHE A 96 19.01 -4.63 8.98
C PHE A 96 19.41 -3.14 8.87
N ASP A 97 20.50 -2.75 9.55
CA ASP A 97 21.18 -1.47 9.40
C ASP A 97 22.42 -1.66 8.49
N GLY A 98 22.42 -1.05 7.31
CA GLY A 98 23.37 -1.32 6.22
C GLY A 98 24.85 -0.97 6.47
N LEU A 99 25.56 -1.73 7.30
CA LEU A 99 27.02 -1.63 7.50
C LEU A 99 27.75 -2.97 7.22
N PRO A 100 28.52 -3.09 6.12
CA PRO A 100 29.18 -4.34 5.74
C PRO A 100 30.48 -4.56 6.51
N PHE A 101 30.79 -5.82 6.84
CA PHE A 101 32.14 -6.23 7.26
C PHE A 101 32.82 -7.18 6.26
N LEU A 102 32.13 -7.72 5.26
CA LEU A 102 32.75 -8.70 4.34
C LEU A 102 32.40 -8.54 2.84
N LEU A 103 31.81 -7.43 2.41
CA LEU A 103 31.67 -7.08 0.99
C LEU A 103 31.90 -5.57 0.81
N PRO A 104 32.46 -5.11 -0.34
CA PRO A 104 32.94 -3.74 -0.49
C PRO A 104 31.83 -2.71 -0.26
N PRO A 105 32.17 -1.53 0.28
CA PRO A 105 31.19 -0.54 0.71
C PRO A 105 30.54 0.10 -0.52
N LEU A 106 29.35 -0.36 -0.88
CA LEU A 106 28.47 0.35 -1.81
C LEU A 106 27.09 0.53 -1.20
N THR A 107 26.84 1.80 -0.87
CA THR A 107 25.55 2.45 -0.65
C THR A 107 24.81 2.09 0.64
N THR A 108 24.44 3.13 1.38
CA THR A 108 23.60 3.16 2.58
C THR A 108 22.12 2.81 2.31
N LYS A 109 21.86 2.00 1.29
CA LYS A 109 20.53 1.51 0.89
C LYS A 109 20.62 0.00 0.66
N LEU A 110 19.80 -0.79 1.36
CA LEU A 110 19.67 -2.22 1.10
C LEU A 110 19.31 -2.44 -0.37
N THR A 111 20.07 -3.25 -1.10
CA THR A 111 19.79 -3.61 -2.49
C THR A 111 18.54 -4.50 -2.57
N HIS A 112 17.82 -4.47 -3.70
CA HIS A 112 16.67 -5.34 -3.95
C HIS A 112 17.00 -6.83 -3.68
N ALA A 113 18.17 -7.28 -4.15
CA ALA A 113 18.66 -8.65 -3.92
C ALA A 113 18.79 -9.01 -2.43
N PHE A 114 19.27 -8.08 -1.60
CA PHE A 114 19.40 -8.32 -0.16
C PHE A 114 18.04 -8.34 0.55
N ARG A 115 17.09 -7.50 0.12
CA ARG A 115 15.70 -7.53 0.64
C ARG A 115 15.01 -8.86 0.33
N THR A 116 15.14 -9.34 -0.91
CA THR A 116 14.61 -10.65 -1.31
C THR A 116 15.26 -11.79 -0.53
N HIS A 117 16.57 -11.74 -0.31
CA HIS A 117 17.27 -12.72 0.52
C HIS A 117 16.79 -12.71 1.99
N LEU A 118 16.60 -11.53 2.58
CA LEU A 118 16.06 -11.41 3.94
C LEU A 118 14.63 -11.99 4.03
N LEU A 119 13.79 -11.76 3.03
CA LEU A 119 12.44 -12.31 3.04
C LEU A 119 12.41 -13.82 2.78
N GLN A 120 13.32 -14.34 1.95
CA GLN A 120 13.53 -15.78 1.81
C GLN A 120 13.95 -16.42 3.13
N THR A 121 14.86 -15.77 3.87
CA THR A 121 15.24 -16.30 5.19
C THR A 121 14.07 -16.22 6.17
N LEU A 122 13.29 -15.15 6.18
CA LEU A 122 12.05 -15.02 7.00
C LEU A 122 10.99 -16.09 6.73
N THR A 123 10.93 -16.60 5.50
CA THR A 123 9.89 -17.54 5.06
C THR A 123 10.38 -18.99 5.06
N THR A 124 11.67 -19.22 5.27
CA THR A 124 12.27 -20.55 5.27
C THR A 124 12.29 -21.14 6.70
N PRO A 125 11.58 -22.24 6.99
CA PRO A 125 11.41 -22.75 8.36
C PRO A 125 12.68 -23.13 9.12
N SER A 126 13.78 -23.40 8.40
CA SER A 126 15.05 -23.82 8.98
C SER A 126 15.93 -22.66 9.45
N THR A 127 15.54 -21.40 9.22
CA THR A 127 16.37 -20.25 9.56
C THR A 127 16.08 -19.74 10.97
N THR A 128 17.09 -19.12 11.59
CA THR A 128 16.93 -18.39 12.86
C THR A 128 15.86 -17.29 12.73
N LEU A 129 15.87 -16.56 11.62
CA LEU A 129 14.99 -15.43 11.44
C LEU A 129 13.51 -15.85 11.37
N HIS A 130 13.18 -16.97 10.73
CA HIS A 130 11.82 -17.54 10.75
C HIS A 130 11.40 -17.97 12.16
N ASN A 131 12.32 -18.49 12.98
CA ASN A 131 12.01 -18.98 14.32
C ASN A 131 11.87 -17.88 15.37
N ASN A 132 12.44 -16.69 15.11
CA ASN A 132 12.51 -15.59 16.08
C ASN A 132 11.73 -14.33 15.65
N LEU A 133 11.47 -14.13 14.34
CA LEU A 133 10.79 -12.93 13.82
C LEU A 133 9.43 -13.25 13.22
N GLY A 134 8.41 -12.60 13.76
CA GLY A 134 7.06 -12.61 13.20
C GLY A 134 6.82 -11.35 12.40
N TRP A 135 5.96 -11.41 11.39
CA TRP A 135 5.62 -10.26 10.59
C TRP A 135 4.19 -10.33 10.04
N SER A 136 3.65 -9.20 9.67
CA SER A 136 2.32 -9.10 9.06
C SER A 136 2.26 -7.90 8.12
N THR A 137 1.43 -7.97 7.09
CA THR A 137 1.26 -6.88 6.13
C THR A 137 -0.21 -6.61 5.86
N ILE A 138 -0.54 -5.35 5.58
CA ILE A 138 -1.79 -4.93 4.94
C ILE A 138 -1.42 -4.28 3.61
N SER A 139 -1.93 -4.83 2.52
CA SER A 139 -1.79 -4.25 1.18
C SER A 139 -3.07 -3.48 0.85
N LEU A 140 -3.02 -2.15 0.95
CA LEU A 140 -4.14 -1.28 0.58
C LEU A 140 -4.17 -1.12 -0.94
N SER A 141 -5.26 -1.55 -1.56
CA SER A 141 -5.40 -1.52 -3.01
C SER A 141 -5.59 -0.09 -3.54
N PRO A 142 -5.18 0.21 -4.79
CA PRO A 142 -5.46 1.51 -5.42
C PRO A 142 -6.95 1.85 -5.45
N ARG A 143 -7.80 0.84 -5.64
CA ARG A 143 -9.25 0.94 -5.57
C ARG A 143 -9.74 1.42 -4.20
N ASP A 144 -9.30 0.79 -3.11
CA ASP A 144 -9.77 1.12 -1.77
C ASP A 144 -9.23 2.50 -1.33
N ILE A 145 -7.98 2.79 -1.68
CA ILE A 145 -7.40 4.12 -1.46
C ILE A 145 -8.23 5.19 -2.18
N SER A 146 -8.50 4.98 -3.47
CA SER A 146 -9.26 5.94 -4.29
C SER A 146 -10.68 6.11 -3.78
N SER A 147 -11.39 5.00 -3.55
CA SER A 147 -12.78 5.03 -3.06
C SER A 147 -12.90 5.67 -1.68
N GLY A 148 -11.89 5.51 -0.81
CA GLY A 148 -11.85 6.17 0.49
C GLY A 148 -11.61 7.68 0.39
N MET A 149 -10.70 8.11 -0.48
CA MET A 149 -10.37 9.53 -0.65
C MET A 149 -11.41 10.32 -1.46
N LEU A 150 -12.12 9.65 -2.37
CA LEU A 150 -13.17 10.22 -3.22
C LEU A 150 -14.58 10.03 -2.63
N ARG A 151 -14.68 9.73 -1.33
CA ARG A 151 -15.98 9.64 -0.64
C ARG A 151 -16.71 10.97 -0.72
N SER A 152 -18.04 10.86 -0.84
CA SER A 152 -19.01 11.93 -0.68
C SER A 152 -18.69 12.86 0.50
N SER A 153 -18.89 14.16 0.30
CA SER A 153 -18.55 15.20 1.29
C SER A 153 -19.45 15.14 2.54
N THR A 154 -20.63 14.52 2.43
CA THR A 154 -21.52 14.19 3.55
C THR A 154 -21.03 13.06 4.45
N SER A 155 -20.12 12.21 3.96
CA SER A 155 -19.40 11.23 4.79
C SER A 155 -18.17 11.89 5.43
N SER A 156 -17.77 11.44 6.62
CA SER A 156 -16.51 11.88 7.22
C SER A 156 -15.35 11.73 6.25
N THR A 157 -14.56 12.78 6.06
CA THR A 157 -13.40 12.79 5.15
C THR A 157 -12.42 11.67 5.51
N TYR A 158 -12.28 10.67 4.62
CA TYR A 158 -11.39 9.53 4.82
C TYR A 158 -10.12 9.66 3.97
N ASN A 159 -9.31 10.65 4.35
CA ASN A 159 -8.05 10.97 3.66
C ASN A 159 -6.98 9.88 3.88
N LEU A 160 -5.89 9.93 3.09
CA LEU A 160 -4.81 8.95 3.12
C LEU A 160 -4.19 8.75 4.52
N ASN A 161 -4.08 9.81 5.33
CA ASN A 161 -3.56 9.70 6.70
C ASN A 161 -4.49 8.89 7.60
N ALA A 162 -5.81 9.01 7.43
CA ALA A 162 -6.79 8.22 8.17
C ALA A 162 -6.69 6.73 7.76
N GLN A 163 -6.60 6.43 6.46
CA GLN A 163 -6.47 5.05 6.00
C GLN A 163 -5.15 4.40 6.46
N ALA A 164 -4.04 5.16 6.42
CA ALA A 164 -2.75 4.73 6.95
C ALA A 164 -2.79 4.44 8.46
N PHE A 165 -3.48 5.31 9.22
CA PHE A 165 -3.66 5.14 10.66
C PHE A 165 -4.46 3.86 10.98
N ASP A 166 -5.53 3.60 10.23
CA ASP A 166 -6.39 2.43 10.43
C ASP A 166 -5.65 1.13 10.05
N ALA A 167 -4.86 1.14 8.98
CA ALA A 167 -4.02 0.01 8.59
C ALA A 167 -2.98 -0.33 9.68
N THR A 168 -2.27 0.69 10.17
CA THR A 168 -1.29 0.52 11.26
C THR A 168 -1.95 -0.05 12.52
N THR A 169 -3.07 0.55 12.93
CA THR A 169 -3.81 0.14 14.14
C THR A 169 -4.32 -1.29 14.00
N SER A 170 -4.81 -1.68 12.82
CA SER A 170 -5.31 -3.03 12.54
C SER A 170 -4.20 -4.07 12.66
N LEU A 171 -3.01 -3.80 12.13
CA LEU A 171 -1.86 -4.70 12.24
C LEU A 171 -1.41 -4.90 13.69
N ILE A 172 -1.25 -3.81 14.45
CA ILE A 172 -0.85 -3.88 15.86
C ILE A 172 -1.91 -4.65 16.68
N THR A 173 -3.19 -4.36 16.45
CA THR A 173 -4.30 -5.02 17.13
C THR A 173 -4.32 -6.52 16.84
N ALA A 174 -4.07 -6.93 15.60
CA ALA A 174 -4.01 -8.34 15.23
C ALA A 174 -2.87 -9.09 15.95
N VAL A 175 -1.69 -8.46 16.11
CA VAL A 175 -0.57 -9.05 16.85
C VAL A 175 -0.88 -9.15 18.35
N LEU A 176 -1.51 -8.13 18.94
CA LEU A 176 -1.94 -8.20 20.34
C LEU A 176 -3.01 -9.28 20.55
N ALA A 177 -3.97 -9.39 19.63
CA ALA A 177 -5.05 -10.37 19.68
C ALA A 177 -4.57 -11.82 19.51
N SER A 178 -3.39 -12.05 18.90
CA SER A 178 -2.78 -13.37 18.80
C SER A 178 -2.07 -13.82 20.09
N GLY A 179 -2.13 -13.02 21.16
CA GLY A 179 -1.60 -13.35 22.48
C GLY A 179 -0.14 -12.94 22.69
N VAL A 180 0.44 -12.17 21.76
CA VAL A 180 1.83 -11.71 21.86
C VAL A 180 1.95 -10.57 22.87
N ASN A 181 2.87 -10.70 23.84
CA ASN A 181 3.10 -9.71 24.90
C ASN A 181 3.95 -8.51 24.41
N VAL A 182 3.39 -7.70 23.51
CA VAL A 182 4.05 -6.50 22.98
C VAL A 182 4.19 -5.42 24.06
N LYS A 183 5.43 -4.99 24.31
CA LYS A 183 5.77 -3.94 25.30
C LYS A 183 6.28 -2.65 24.69
N GLU A 184 6.92 -2.71 23.53
CA GLU A 184 7.48 -1.54 22.87
C GLU A 184 7.08 -1.54 21.40
N ILE A 185 6.59 -0.40 20.92
CA ILE A 185 6.15 -0.20 19.53
C ILE A 185 6.94 0.97 18.95
N TYR A 186 7.64 0.71 17.85
CA TYR A 186 8.43 1.68 17.10
C TYR A 186 7.80 1.90 15.73
N VAL A 187 7.55 3.14 15.36
CA VAL A 187 6.80 3.49 14.13
C VAL A 187 7.56 4.53 13.33
N ASP A 188 7.79 4.27 12.04
CA ASP A 188 8.26 5.30 11.10
C ASP A 188 7.12 6.24 10.72
N THR A 189 7.43 7.53 10.53
CA THR A 189 6.45 8.50 10.08
C THR A 189 7.05 9.53 9.12
N VAL A 190 6.26 9.88 8.12
CA VAL A 190 6.55 11.01 7.22
C VAL A 190 6.06 12.36 7.78
N GLY A 191 5.17 12.35 8.79
CA GLY A 191 4.45 13.54 9.28
C GLY A 191 4.87 14.05 10.66
N THR A 192 3.93 14.70 11.36
CA THR A 192 4.12 15.18 12.73
C THR A 192 4.00 14.03 13.73
N ALA A 193 5.16 13.58 14.21
CA ALA A 193 5.27 12.42 15.10
C ALA A 193 4.46 12.55 16.41
N SER A 194 4.38 13.76 17.00
CA SER A 194 3.73 13.98 18.31
C SER A 194 2.25 13.63 18.33
N THR A 195 1.49 14.09 17.32
CA THR A 195 0.05 13.81 17.21
C THR A 195 -0.18 12.32 16.93
N TYR A 196 0.65 11.72 16.08
CA TYR A 196 0.52 10.30 15.73
C TYR A 196 0.82 9.41 16.95
N GLN A 197 1.92 9.69 17.65
CA GLN A 197 2.30 9.00 18.89
C GLN A 197 1.22 9.11 19.95
N THR A 198 0.67 10.31 20.18
CA THR A 198 -0.40 10.50 21.18
C THR A 198 -1.64 9.68 20.86
N ARG A 199 -2.01 9.57 19.57
CA ARG A 199 -3.17 8.77 19.15
C ARG A 199 -2.91 7.27 19.34
N LEU A 200 -1.75 6.77 18.91
CA LEU A 200 -1.38 5.36 19.07
C LEU A 200 -1.22 4.98 20.55
N GLN A 201 -0.57 5.82 21.36
CA GLN A 201 -0.37 5.58 22.79
C GLN A 201 -1.70 5.50 23.55
N LYS A 202 -2.74 6.24 23.13
CA LYS A 202 -4.09 6.13 23.69
C LYS A 202 -4.77 4.81 23.35
N LEU A 203 -4.53 4.27 22.15
CA LEU A 203 -5.10 2.99 21.72
C LEU A 203 -4.38 1.78 22.32
N PHE A 204 -3.08 1.92 22.56
CA PHE A 204 -2.23 0.84 23.09
C PHE A 204 -1.55 1.25 24.41
N PRO A 205 -2.33 1.47 25.50
CA PRO A 205 -1.78 1.95 26.77
C PRO A 205 -0.88 0.94 27.49
N SER A 206 -0.94 -0.34 27.11
CA SER A 206 -0.11 -1.42 27.67
C SER A 206 1.30 -1.49 27.09
N ALA A 207 1.57 -0.77 26.00
CA ALA A 207 2.86 -0.72 25.32
C ALA A 207 3.40 0.71 25.30
N ASN A 208 4.72 0.85 25.30
CA ASN A 208 5.40 2.13 25.10
C ASN A 208 5.52 2.41 23.59
N VAL A 209 4.84 3.46 23.12
CA VAL A 209 4.81 3.81 21.70
C VAL A 209 5.79 4.95 21.42
N THR A 210 6.75 4.69 20.53
CA THR A 210 7.71 5.67 20.02
C THR A 210 7.50 5.86 18.52
N VAL A 211 7.21 7.10 18.12
CA VAL A 211 7.09 7.49 16.71
C VAL A 211 8.19 8.47 16.39
N CYS A 212 9.00 8.18 15.37
CA CYS A 212 10.03 9.11 14.92
C CYS A 212 10.21 9.03 13.40
N LYS A 213 10.87 10.04 12.83
CA LYS A 213 11.24 10.05 11.42
C LYS A 213 12.49 9.20 11.23
N LYS A 214 12.56 8.45 10.13
CA LYS A 214 13.69 7.56 9.80
C LYS A 214 13.90 6.50 10.87
N ALA A 215 12.79 5.98 11.41
CA ALA A 215 12.82 4.95 12.44
C ALA A 215 13.45 3.65 11.91
N ASP A 216 13.33 3.40 10.61
CA ASP A 216 13.99 2.32 9.88
C ASP A 216 15.52 2.36 9.99
N SER A 217 16.11 3.55 10.11
CA SER A 217 17.57 3.73 10.24
C SER A 217 18.05 3.70 11.69
N ILE A 218 17.13 3.68 12.67
CA ILE A 218 17.42 3.78 14.10
C ILE A 218 17.12 2.44 14.81
N TYR A 219 16.04 1.78 14.40
CA TYR A 219 15.52 0.59 15.04
C TYR A 219 15.53 -0.58 14.06
N PRO A 220 16.36 -1.61 14.29
CA PRO A 220 16.43 -2.79 13.42
C PRO A 220 15.08 -3.46 13.18
N ILE A 221 14.19 -3.44 14.17
CA ILE A 221 12.84 -4.01 14.05
C ILE A 221 11.96 -3.23 13.04
N VAL A 222 12.13 -1.91 12.96
CA VAL A 222 11.45 -1.08 11.96
C VAL A 222 12.06 -1.30 10.59
N SER A 223 13.39 -1.45 10.48
CA SER A 223 14.03 -1.85 9.22
C SER A 223 13.52 -3.20 8.70
N ALA A 224 13.32 -4.18 9.59
CA ALA A 224 12.72 -5.45 9.21
C ALA A 224 11.29 -5.29 8.67
N ALA A 225 10.46 -4.46 9.33
CA ALA A 225 9.12 -4.11 8.81
C ALA A 225 9.22 -3.43 7.43
N SER A 226 10.18 -2.52 7.26
CA SER A 226 10.47 -1.82 6.00
C SER A 226 10.75 -2.78 4.85
N VAL A 227 11.56 -3.82 5.10
CA VAL A 227 11.87 -4.86 4.12
C VAL A 227 10.59 -5.61 3.73
N CYS A 228 9.80 -6.04 4.71
CA CYS A 228 8.52 -6.73 4.47
C CYS A 228 7.55 -5.88 3.64
N ALA A 229 7.44 -4.58 3.93
CA ALA A 229 6.58 -3.66 3.19
C ALA A 229 7.04 -3.49 1.73
N LYS A 230 8.32 -3.15 1.52
CA LYS A 230 8.89 -2.87 0.20
C LYS A 230 8.82 -4.09 -0.71
N VAL A 231 9.26 -5.26 -0.23
CA VAL A 231 9.26 -6.48 -1.06
C VAL A 231 7.83 -6.95 -1.37
N THR A 232 6.90 -6.87 -0.41
CA THR A 232 5.49 -7.20 -0.67
C THR A 232 4.88 -6.24 -1.70
N ARG A 233 5.19 -4.94 -1.60
CA ARG A 233 4.73 -3.94 -2.58
C ARG A 233 5.28 -4.23 -3.96
N ASP A 234 6.59 -4.47 -4.08
CA ASP A 234 7.24 -4.71 -5.36
C ASP A 234 6.70 -5.98 -6.00
N ALA A 235 6.58 -7.07 -5.25
CA ALA A 235 5.97 -8.31 -5.73
C ALA A 235 4.50 -8.12 -6.15
N ALA A 236 3.72 -7.32 -5.43
CA ALA A 236 2.35 -7.00 -5.83
C ALA A 236 2.28 -6.20 -7.13
N ILE A 237 3.22 -5.26 -7.37
CA ILE A 237 3.37 -4.61 -8.67
C ILE A 237 3.71 -5.64 -9.75
N GLY A 238 4.62 -6.58 -9.47
CA GLY A 238 4.98 -7.66 -10.39
C GLY A 238 3.78 -8.50 -10.85
N VAL A 239 2.78 -8.72 -9.99
CA VAL A 239 1.52 -9.39 -10.36
C VAL A 239 0.66 -8.53 -11.28
N LEU A 240 0.62 -7.21 -11.05
CA LEU A 240 -0.23 -6.29 -11.79
C LEU A 240 0.33 -5.93 -13.18
N VAL A 241 1.63 -6.05 -13.39
CA VAL A 241 2.31 -5.68 -14.65
C VAL A 241 2.42 -6.89 -15.58
N PRO A 242 1.69 -6.91 -16.72
CA PRO A 242 1.83 -7.96 -17.72
C PRO A 242 3.26 -8.04 -18.28
N GLU A 243 3.67 -9.22 -18.76
CA GLU A 243 4.96 -9.40 -19.41
C GLU A 243 5.16 -8.42 -20.59
N GLY A 244 6.34 -7.80 -20.62
CA GLY A 244 6.72 -6.85 -21.68
C GLY A 244 6.08 -5.44 -21.58
N LYS A 245 5.32 -5.13 -20.51
CA LYS A 245 4.81 -3.77 -20.29
C LYS A 245 5.70 -2.96 -19.35
N GLU A 246 6.10 -1.78 -19.81
CA GLU A 246 6.83 -0.80 -19.01
C GLU A 246 5.85 0.21 -18.41
N ILE A 247 5.83 0.29 -17.08
CA ILE A 247 4.97 1.21 -16.31
C ILE A 247 5.76 2.36 -15.64
N GLY A 248 7.09 2.30 -15.67
CA GLY A 248 7.97 3.22 -14.94
C GLY A 248 8.01 2.96 -13.43
N SER A 249 8.46 3.97 -12.68
CA SER A 249 8.55 3.95 -11.21
C SER A 249 7.19 3.91 -10.49
N GLY A 250 6.11 4.29 -11.18
CA GLY A 250 4.79 4.50 -10.62
C GLY A 250 4.60 5.87 -9.95
N TYR A 251 5.63 6.72 -9.88
CA TYR A 251 5.52 8.05 -9.30
C TYR A 251 5.01 9.09 -10.32
N PRO A 252 4.22 10.09 -9.89
CA PRO A 252 3.74 11.17 -10.76
C PRO A 252 4.82 11.95 -11.51
N GLY A 253 6.04 12.01 -10.98
CA GLY A 253 7.15 12.77 -11.56
C GLY A 253 7.79 12.09 -12.77
N ASP A 254 7.67 10.77 -12.89
CA ASP A 254 8.36 9.96 -13.89
C ASP A 254 7.64 9.98 -15.24
N ASP A 255 8.39 10.24 -16.30
CA ASP A 255 7.87 10.36 -17.66
C ASP A 255 7.40 9.02 -18.23
N LYS A 256 8.01 7.89 -17.83
CA LYS A 256 7.54 6.55 -18.21
C LYS A 256 6.17 6.27 -17.60
N THR A 257 5.99 6.61 -16.32
CA THR A 257 4.71 6.51 -15.60
C THR A 257 3.63 7.38 -16.26
N LYS A 258 3.94 8.63 -16.59
CA LYS A 258 3.00 9.51 -17.34
C LYS A 258 2.67 8.96 -18.73
N GLY A 259 3.66 8.37 -19.40
CA GLY A 259 3.47 7.71 -20.69
C GLY A 259 2.49 6.54 -20.59
N TRP A 260 2.66 5.69 -19.57
CA TRP A 260 1.73 4.60 -19.27
C TRP A 260 0.31 5.12 -18.98
N LEU A 261 0.18 6.13 -18.11
CA LEU A 261 -1.13 6.71 -17.77
C LEU A 261 -1.86 7.23 -19.01
N LYS A 262 -1.16 7.85 -19.97
CA LYS A 262 -1.80 8.35 -21.21
C LYS A 262 -2.19 7.22 -22.17
N ARG A 263 -1.40 6.15 -22.23
CA ARG A 263 -1.58 5.05 -23.19
C ARG A 263 -2.63 4.04 -22.75
N ASP A 264 -2.67 3.71 -21.46
CA ASP A 264 -3.51 2.65 -20.91
C ASP A 264 -4.80 3.22 -20.25
N MET A 265 -5.21 4.45 -20.61
CA MET A 265 -6.45 5.08 -20.17
C MET A 265 -7.59 4.79 -21.14
N ASP A 266 -8.66 4.18 -20.64
CA ASP A 266 -9.95 4.10 -21.28
C ASP A 266 -10.70 5.44 -21.14
N LEU A 267 -11.35 5.90 -22.20
CA LEU A 267 -12.03 7.20 -22.22
C LEU A 267 -13.29 7.24 -21.34
N VAL A 268 -13.92 6.09 -21.09
CA VAL A 268 -15.15 5.99 -20.29
C VAL A 268 -14.83 5.56 -18.87
N PHE A 269 -13.99 4.54 -18.71
CA PHE A 269 -13.73 3.91 -17.42
C PHE A 269 -12.43 4.37 -16.74
N GLY A 270 -11.57 5.11 -17.45
CA GLY A 270 -10.26 5.50 -16.95
C GLY A 270 -9.28 4.33 -16.94
N TRP A 271 -8.66 4.05 -15.81
CA TRP A 271 -7.65 2.99 -15.70
C TRP A 271 -8.17 1.74 -14.98
N GLU A 272 -7.39 0.67 -15.07
CA GLU A 272 -7.62 -0.52 -14.26
C GLU A 272 -7.56 -0.18 -12.75
N VAL A 273 -8.63 -0.52 -12.03
CA VAL A 273 -8.83 -0.14 -10.61
C VAL A 273 -7.85 -0.83 -9.66
N SER A 274 -7.29 -1.96 -10.08
CA SER A 274 -6.23 -2.65 -9.34
C SER A 274 -4.86 -1.99 -9.49
N MET A 275 -4.68 -1.09 -10.47
CA MET A 275 -3.41 -0.46 -10.81
C MET A 275 -3.38 1.03 -10.47
N ALA A 276 -4.35 1.83 -10.90
CA ALA A 276 -4.25 3.29 -10.79
C ALA A 276 -4.99 3.85 -9.58
N ARG A 277 -4.40 4.86 -8.92
CA ARG A 277 -5.04 5.62 -7.84
C ARG A 277 -5.73 6.87 -8.40
N PHE A 278 -7.02 6.78 -8.63
CA PHE A 278 -7.84 7.86 -9.19
C PHE A 278 -7.87 9.12 -8.32
N SER A 279 -7.65 8.99 -7.00
CA SER A 279 -7.61 10.13 -6.09
C SER A 279 -6.35 10.99 -6.20
N TRP A 280 -5.34 10.59 -6.97
CA TRP A 280 -4.13 11.39 -7.17
C TRP A 280 -4.41 12.52 -8.15
N ALA A 281 -3.89 13.72 -7.84
CA ALA A 281 -4.06 14.89 -8.70
C ALA A 281 -3.64 14.63 -10.15
N THR A 282 -2.53 13.92 -10.37
CA THR A 282 -2.07 13.58 -11.73
C THR A 282 -3.06 12.71 -12.50
N ALA A 283 -3.70 11.74 -11.86
CA ALA A 283 -4.72 10.90 -12.49
C ALA A 283 -5.99 11.72 -12.76
N ARG A 284 -6.47 12.46 -11.76
CA ARG A 284 -7.65 13.31 -11.88
C ARG A 284 -7.50 14.37 -12.97
N ASP A 285 -6.39 15.10 -12.97
CA ASP A 285 -6.13 16.18 -13.92
C ASP A 285 -5.96 15.65 -15.36
N MET A 286 -5.49 14.40 -15.54
CA MET A 286 -5.46 13.73 -16.85
C MET A 286 -6.84 13.28 -17.32
N PHE A 287 -7.66 12.75 -16.41
CA PHE A 287 -8.95 12.15 -16.73
C PHE A 287 -10.05 13.21 -16.90
N GLU A 288 -10.27 14.05 -15.88
CA GLU A 288 -11.35 15.05 -15.83
C GLU A 288 -10.93 16.39 -16.45
N GLY A 289 -9.64 16.72 -16.39
CA GLY A 289 -9.13 18.05 -16.74
C GLY A 289 -9.22 19.00 -15.55
N GLY A 290 -8.07 19.56 -15.16
CA GLY A 290 -8.00 20.27 -13.88
C GLY A 290 -6.69 21.01 -13.62
N GLY A 291 -6.14 21.70 -14.62
CA GLY A 291 -5.07 22.67 -14.38
C GLY A 291 -5.58 23.82 -13.51
N LYS A 292 -4.67 24.47 -12.75
CA LYS A 292 -4.93 25.62 -11.84
C LYS A 292 -5.74 26.80 -12.41
N ASN A 293 -6.17 26.77 -13.68
CA ASN A 293 -6.98 27.79 -14.35
C ASN A 293 -8.17 27.24 -15.19
N GLY A 294 -8.60 25.98 -15.02
CA GLY A 294 -9.80 25.46 -15.68
C GLY A 294 -9.77 25.39 -17.22
N SER A 295 -8.61 25.54 -17.84
CA SER A 295 -8.46 25.72 -19.29
C SER A 295 -8.04 24.46 -20.07
N ALA A 296 -7.82 23.33 -19.41
CA ALA A 296 -7.41 22.07 -20.04
C ALA A 296 -8.53 21.05 -19.94
N LYS A 297 -9.10 20.67 -21.10
CA LYS A 297 -10.08 19.59 -21.20
C LYS A 297 -9.37 18.26 -20.91
N GLY A 298 -9.88 17.50 -19.94
CA GLY A 298 -9.42 16.13 -19.69
C GLY A 298 -9.61 15.27 -20.93
N ALA A 299 -8.85 14.18 -21.00
CA ALA A 299 -8.99 13.25 -22.11
C ALA A 299 -10.17 12.28 -21.92
N GLY A 300 -10.65 12.08 -20.69
CA GLY A 300 -11.81 11.27 -20.38
C GLY A 300 -13.13 11.92 -20.84
N VAL A 301 -14.17 11.09 -20.94
CA VAL A 301 -15.55 11.55 -21.09
C VAL A 301 -15.94 12.28 -19.80
N GLU A 302 -16.61 13.42 -19.95
CA GLU A 302 -17.11 14.20 -18.81
C GLU A 302 -18.15 13.38 -18.04
N VAL A 303 -17.88 13.15 -16.75
CA VAL A 303 -18.79 12.47 -15.83
C VAL A 303 -19.30 13.49 -14.83
N VAL A 304 -20.60 13.75 -14.86
CA VAL A 304 -21.27 14.61 -13.87
C VAL A 304 -21.79 13.73 -12.75
N TRP A 305 -21.18 13.85 -11.59
CA TRP A 305 -21.68 13.24 -10.36
C TRP A 305 -22.82 14.09 -9.80
N PRO A 306 -23.90 13.48 -9.27
CA PRO A 306 -24.99 14.25 -8.67
C PRO A 306 -24.46 15.13 -7.55
N GLU A 307 -24.79 16.43 -7.59
CA GLU A 307 -24.44 17.35 -6.51
C GLU A 307 -25.21 16.97 -5.23
N GLU A 308 -24.50 17.02 -4.11
CA GLU A 308 -25.05 16.63 -2.80
C GLU A 308 -26.09 17.66 -2.33
N GLY A 309 -27.35 17.42 -2.69
CA GLY A 309 -28.50 18.27 -2.37
C GLY A 309 -29.62 18.17 -3.40
N GLU A 310 -29.30 17.85 -4.66
CA GLU A 310 -30.28 17.59 -5.71
C GLU A 310 -30.47 16.08 -5.89
N GLY A 311 -31.52 15.53 -5.29
CA GLY A 311 -32.02 14.22 -5.68
C GLY A 311 -31.64 13.04 -4.79
N ALA A 312 -31.80 13.17 -3.46
CA ALA A 312 -31.84 12.02 -2.54
C ALA A 312 -32.94 10.96 -2.87
N GLY A 313 -33.68 11.11 -3.98
CA GLY A 313 -34.64 10.15 -4.52
C GLY A 313 -34.52 9.87 -6.02
N GLN A 314 -33.49 10.36 -6.72
CA GLN A 314 -33.34 10.06 -8.15
C GLN A 314 -32.43 8.84 -8.34
N THR A 315 -33.00 7.76 -8.87
CA THR A 315 -32.25 6.58 -9.29
C THR A 315 -31.29 6.96 -10.42
N LEU A 316 -30.18 6.21 -10.57
CA LEU A 316 -29.19 6.39 -11.64
C LEU A 316 -29.82 6.42 -13.05
N THR A 317 -30.99 5.79 -13.22
CA THR A 317 -31.83 5.80 -14.42
C THR A 317 -32.56 7.12 -14.69
N GLY A 318 -32.78 7.95 -13.66
CA GLY A 318 -33.41 9.27 -13.78
C GLY A 318 -32.48 10.32 -14.41
N LEU A 319 -31.18 10.27 -14.12
CA LEU A 319 -30.19 11.19 -14.69
C LEU A 319 -30.06 11.03 -16.22
N TRP A 320 -30.11 9.79 -16.72
CA TRP A 320 -29.98 9.53 -18.17
C TRP A 320 -31.17 10.07 -19.00
N GLY A 321 -32.32 10.29 -18.36
CA GLY A 321 -33.51 10.83 -19.01
C GLY A 321 -33.53 12.36 -19.11
N ALA A 322 -32.66 13.08 -18.39
CA ALA A 322 -32.67 14.54 -18.36
C ALA A 322 -31.80 15.16 -19.47
N ALA A 323 -30.72 14.49 -19.87
CA ALA A 323 -29.76 15.00 -20.88
C ALA A 323 -30.29 14.92 -22.33
N ALA A 324 -31.32 14.12 -22.58
CA ALA A 324 -32.01 14.07 -23.85
C ALA A 324 -33.48 14.34 -23.59
N GLY A 325 -34.06 15.38 -24.17
CA GLY A 325 -35.51 15.69 -24.08
C GLY A 325 -36.44 14.64 -24.71
N GLY A 326 -36.07 13.35 -24.67
CA GLY A 326 -36.86 12.20 -25.08
C GLY A 326 -37.09 11.29 -23.89
N LYS A 327 -38.24 10.59 -23.90
CA LYS A 327 -38.61 9.56 -22.92
C LYS A 327 -37.39 8.66 -22.65
N GLY A 328 -36.90 8.67 -21.42
CA GLY A 328 -35.74 7.88 -20.99
C GLY A 328 -35.92 6.37 -21.24
N PRO A 329 -34.87 5.56 -21.06
CA PRO A 329 -34.82 4.15 -21.42
C PRO A 329 -35.57 3.26 -20.41
N ALA A 330 -36.73 3.70 -19.91
CA ALA A 330 -37.60 3.01 -18.97
C ALA A 330 -38.18 1.67 -19.48
N GLY A 331 -37.64 1.14 -20.58
CA GLY A 331 -37.96 -0.17 -21.14
C GLY A 331 -36.81 -0.86 -21.87
N TRP A 332 -35.58 -0.32 -21.86
CA TRP A 332 -34.46 -0.99 -22.51
C TRP A 332 -33.67 -1.83 -21.49
N TYR A 333 -34.28 -2.92 -21.05
CA TYR A 333 -33.51 -4.05 -20.57
C TYR A 333 -33.06 -4.82 -21.80
N GLY A 334 -31.75 -4.87 -22.05
CA GLY A 334 -31.17 -5.67 -23.12
C GLY A 334 -31.75 -7.09 -23.11
N ARG A 335 -31.97 -7.65 -24.30
CA ARG A 335 -32.39 -9.05 -24.41
C ARG A 335 -31.23 -9.95 -24.02
N SER A 336 -31.50 -10.92 -23.14
CA SER A 336 -30.59 -12.03 -22.88
C SER A 336 -30.24 -12.72 -24.19
N VAL A 337 -28.94 -12.87 -24.48
CA VAL A 337 -28.44 -13.58 -25.67
C VAL A 337 -28.53 -15.12 -25.52
N HIS A 338 -29.18 -15.60 -24.46
CA HIS A 338 -29.45 -17.01 -24.24
C HIS A 338 -30.94 -17.27 -24.06
N ARG A 339 -31.66 -17.20 -25.17
CA ARG A 339 -32.76 -18.13 -25.51
C ARG A 339 -33.24 -17.86 -26.93
N GLU A 340 -33.32 -18.96 -27.68
CA GLU A 340 -33.93 -19.18 -28.99
C GLU A 340 -33.02 -19.15 -30.24
N PHE A 341 -32.74 -20.40 -30.65
CA PHE A 341 -32.27 -20.96 -31.94
C PHE A 341 -30.82 -20.73 -32.37
#